data_AF-A0A942IS91-F1
#
_entry.id   AF-A0A942IS91-F1
#
_cell.length_a   1.000
_cell.length_b   1.000
_cell.length_c   1.000
_cell.angle_alpha   90.00
_cell.angle_beta   90.00
_cell.angle_gamma   90.00
#
_symmetry.space_group_name_H-M   'P 1'
#
loop_
_entity.id
_entity.type
_entity.pdbx_description
1 polymer ?
#
loop_
_entity_poly.entity_id
_entity_poly.type
_entity_poly.pdbx_seq_one_letter_code
_entity_poly.pdbx_strand_id
1 'polypeptide(L)'
;MGKFVDRVIWVTGGGSGIGRAVALEFAREGASVAVSGRRVDKLAETVAAIDAIGARALAAPCDVLDEASIGAAVQRVIDTWGSIDVVVANAGYSVMGRIEDLDIAYWRRQFDVNVFGLVGTVRAVLPELHKTHGRIVLIGSVAAFVAPPKGGIYSSSKAAVRAIGEALSMELRGSGVSCTTVHPGYVETEIVRVDNDGRLHKDRKDPRPKWLVWKADQAAKAIVNASYCRRREVVLSIYGKVAVGLSRLAPGLLQKRLGRGVGTKQRAKSSTPAHRIEMPGEPRRITIVRSPGTAAIYLRALRRMQVRSQGVLPQECSRALAPIEVSQPGTRIDSVRLAQFWDVCGNPNHGLSVPPAYPECLFLGPMAEAVLSDAFPFSPFGLIHIRQQIVLLHPIDPGATLDLSCRLVEIRETDRGFEVDFGLGAVVAGAQAWSGTTTLLTRNKQARSGRGRKGDKSTPWIPEEEPFKSLLVRVPEDTGRRYARASGDWNPHHLYAVTARLLGYRRAIAHGMWTFARTLAAIEAEQDFSLPIEVDASFKRPIFLPGEIEIRLLDERVLGSDTRTVRFEARNAESGEPHMTGSIRG
;
A
#
# COMPACT_ATOMS: atom_id res chain seq x y z
N MET A 1 -9.08 20.97 42.22
CA MET A 1 -7.71 20.74 42.71
C MET A 1 -7.00 19.83 41.71
N GLY A 2 -5.72 20.09 41.40
CA GLY A 2 -4.97 19.25 40.46
C GLY A 2 -4.76 17.82 40.98
N LYS A 3 -4.48 16.87 40.08
CA LYS A 3 -4.34 15.43 40.43
C LYS A 3 -3.09 15.10 41.24
N PHE A 4 -2.08 15.97 41.21
CA PHE A 4 -0.75 15.73 41.79
C PHE A 4 -0.29 16.88 42.70
N VAL A 5 -1.25 17.58 43.32
CA VAL A 5 -0.95 18.60 44.34
C VAL A 5 -0.03 18.03 45.41
N ASP A 6 1.04 18.76 45.71
CA ASP A 6 2.07 18.43 46.70
C ASP A 6 2.81 17.11 46.45
N ARG A 7 2.82 16.63 45.20
CA ARG A 7 3.60 15.45 44.80
C ARG A 7 4.89 15.86 44.10
N VAL A 8 5.93 15.06 44.30
CA VAL A 8 7.24 15.21 43.67
C VAL A 8 7.40 14.21 42.54
N ILE A 9 7.63 14.72 41.33
CA ILE A 9 7.69 13.93 40.11
C ILE A 9 9.10 14.07 39.53
N TRP A 10 9.75 12.95 39.22
CA TRP A 10 11.00 12.91 38.52
C TRP A 10 10.85 12.37 37.09
N VAL A 11 11.29 13.13 36.08
CA VAL A 11 11.16 12.78 34.66
C VAL A 11 12.54 12.68 33.99
N THR A 12 12.93 11.49 33.56
CA THR A 12 14.15 11.31 32.75
C THR A 12 13.89 11.63 31.27
N GLY A 13 14.86 12.21 30.59
CA GLY A 13 14.65 12.76 29.24
C GLY A 13 13.69 13.95 29.21
N GLY A 14 13.61 14.73 30.31
CA GLY A 14 12.65 15.82 30.50
C GLY A 14 12.97 17.12 29.73
N GLY A 15 14.09 17.20 29.02
CA GLY A 15 14.49 18.40 28.26
C GLY A 15 13.80 18.58 26.90
N SER A 16 13.16 17.53 26.36
CA SER A 16 12.58 17.59 25.00
C SER A 16 11.44 16.58 24.80
N GLY A 17 10.68 16.76 23.71
CA GLY A 17 9.69 15.78 23.25
C GLY A 17 8.65 15.40 24.30
N ILE A 18 8.36 14.10 24.43
CA ILE A 18 7.36 13.57 25.37
C ILE A 18 7.74 13.89 26.81
N GLY A 19 9.01 13.75 27.19
CA GLY A 19 9.46 14.01 28.56
C GLY A 19 9.18 15.45 29.00
N ARG A 20 9.50 16.44 28.16
CA ARG A 20 9.19 17.85 28.43
C ARG A 20 7.69 18.09 28.54
N ALA A 21 6.90 17.52 27.63
CA ALA A 21 5.45 17.69 27.64
C ALA A 21 4.80 17.06 28.89
N VAL A 22 5.27 15.88 29.30
CA VAL A 22 4.83 15.20 30.53
C VAL A 22 5.21 16.00 31.78
N ALA A 23 6.44 16.54 31.83
CA ALA A 23 6.88 17.40 32.93
C ALA A 23 5.99 18.65 33.09
N LEU A 24 5.70 19.35 31.99
CA LEU A 24 4.79 20.49 31.98
C LEU A 24 3.37 20.11 32.42
N GLU A 25 2.88 18.94 32.02
CA GLU A 25 1.53 18.52 32.38
C GLU A 25 1.42 18.11 33.86
N PHE A 26 2.44 17.44 34.42
CA PHE A 26 2.49 17.19 35.86
C PHE A 26 2.50 18.50 36.65
N ALA A 27 3.29 19.49 36.22
CA ALA A 27 3.35 20.80 36.84
C ALA A 27 1.98 21.52 36.83
N ARG A 28 1.24 21.46 35.71
CA ARG A 28 -0.14 21.98 35.63
C ARG A 28 -1.11 21.28 36.58
N GLU A 29 -0.85 20.02 36.91
CA GLU A 29 -1.64 19.23 37.85
C GLU A 29 -1.20 19.42 39.32
N GLY A 30 -0.33 20.42 39.59
CA GLY A 30 0.07 20.86 40.93
C GLY A 30 1.34 20.22 41.49
N ALA A 31 2.08 19.47 40.67
CA ALA A 31 3.30 18.79 41.09
C ALA A 31 4.53 19.71 41.15
N SER A 32 5.48 19.35 42.02
CA SER A 32 6.89 19.75 41.88
C SER A 32 7.59 18.80 40.93
N VAL A 33 8.27 19.32 39.90
CA VAL A 33 8.79 18.47 38.81
C VAL A 33 10.30 18.62 38.64
N ALA A 34 11.03 17.53 38.89
CA ALA A 34 12.43 17.40 38.53
C ALA A 34 12.58 16.85 37.13
N VAL A 35 13.38 17.50 36.29
CA VAL A 35 13.70 17.05 34.93
C VAL A 35 15.18 16.70 34.80
N SER A 36 15.43 15.55 34.18
CA SER A 36 16.77 14.99 34.02
C SER A 36 17.11 14.68 32.57
N GLY A 37 18.40 14.78 32.26
CA GLY A 37 18.97 14.50 30.95
C GLY A 37 20.40 15.07 30.83
N ARG A 38 21.06 14.79 29.70
CA ARG A 38 22.46 15.18 29.46
C ARG A 38 22.63 16.64 29.01
N ARG A 39 21.60 17.21 28.38
CA ARG A 39 21.63 18.55 27.78
C ARG A 39 21.11 19.59 28.77
N VAL A 40 22.02 20.24 29.50
CA VAL A 40 21.69 21.18 30.59
C VAL A 40 20.87 22.38 30.07
N ASP A 41 21.21 22.89 28.89
CA ASP A 41 20.48 23.94 28.17
C ASP A 41 18.99 23.59 27.98
N LYS A 42 18.72 22.35 27.55
CA LYS A 42 17.34 21.87 27.35
C LYS A 42 16.59 21.62 28.64
N LEU A 43 17.29 21.26 29.72
CA LEU A 43 16.66 21.17 31.04
C LEU A 43 16.27 22.56 31.55
N ALA A 44 17.15 23.56 31.39
CA ALA A 44 16.86 24.94 31.77
C ALA A 44 15.66 25.51 31.00
N GLU A 45 15.54 25.23 29.69
CA GLU A 45 14.36 25.60 28.90
C GLU A 45 13.05 24.98 29.44
N THR A 46 13.10 23.73 29.92
CA THR A 46 11.92 23.09 30.51
C THR A 46 11.60 23.68 31.88
N VAL A 47 12.60 23.92 32.73
CA VAL A 47 12.44 24.55 34.05
C VAL A 47 11.80 25.92 33.91
N ALA A 48 12.36 26.79 33.05
CA ALA A 48 11.81 28.13 32.79
C ALA A 48 10.35 28.09 32.30
N ALA A 49 10.00 27.09 31.48
CA ALA A 49 8.63 26.93 31.00
C ALA A 49 7.66 26.45 32.09
N ILE A 50 8.13 25.72 33.11
CA ILE A 50 7.35 25.30 34.28
C ILE A 50 7.22 26.47 35.26
N ASP A 51 8.30 27.22 35.50
CA ASP A 51 8.28 28.40 36.37
C ASP A 51 7.34 29.48 35.81
N ALA A 52 7.30 29.64 34.48
CA ALA A 52 6.39 30.57 33.80
C ALA A 52 4.90 30.27 34.00
N ILE A 53 4.53 29.04 34.41
CA ILE A 53 3.15 28.69 34.78
C ILE A 53 2.93 28.68 36.30
N GLY A 54 3.88 29.21 37.08
CA GLY A 54 3.81 29.35 38.54
C GLY A 54 4.01 28.04 39.32
N ALA A 55 4.55 27.00 38.68
CA ALA A 55 4.82 25.72 39.31
C ALA A 55 6.32 25.57 39.64
N ARG A 56 6.66 24.60 40.49
CA ARG A 56 8.04 24.37 40.95
C ARG A 56 8.76 23.38 40.05
N ALA A 57 9.92 23.75 39.51
CA ALA A 57 10.76 22.84 38.75
C ALA A 57 12.22 22.80 39.23
N LEU A 58 12.89 21.68 38.96
CA LEU A 58 14.30 21.47 39.27
C LEU A 58 15.00 20.79 38.09
N ALA A 59 16.10 21.36 37.62
CA ALA A 59 16.99 20.65 36.71
C ALA A 59 17.92 19.73 37.51
N ALA A 60 17.88 18.43 37.23
CA ALA A 60 18.80 17.44 37.79
C ALA A 60 19.57 16.75 36.66
N PRO A 61 20.67 17.35 36.15
CA PRO A 61 21.49 16.73 35.10
C PRO A 61 21.84 15.28 35.44
N CYS A 62 21.65 14.39 34.49
CA CYS A 62 21.76 12.95 34.70
C CYS A 62 22.04 12.24 33.36
N ASP A 63 23.09 11.40 33.33
CA ASP A 63 23.24 10.36 32.32
C ASP A 63 22.69 9.04 32.87
N VAL A 64 21.69 8.47 32.19
CA VAL A 64 21.04 7.24 32.64
C VAL A 64 21.90 5.99 32.43
N LEU A 65 23.07 6.12 31.82
CA LEU A 65 24.04 5.03 31.71
C LEU A 65 25.05 5.00 32.86
N ASP A 66 25.06 6.03 33.70
CA ASP A 66 25.97 6.16 34.83
C ASP A 66 25.18 6.06 36.15
N GLU A 67 25.38 4.98 36.88
CA GLU A 67 24.68 4.70 38.13
C GLU A 67 24.96 5.77 39.20
N ALA A 68 26.18 6.32 39.25
CA ALA A 68 26.52 7.41 40.16
C ALA A 68 25.78 8.70 39.77
N SER A 69 25.67 8.98 38.46
CA SER A 69 24.88 10.11 37.95
C SER A 69 23.39 9.97 38.24
N ILE A 70 22.83 8.76 38.18
CA ILE A 70 21.45 8.47 38.58
C ILE A 70 21.26 8.73 40.07
N GLY A 71 22.15 8.17 40.92
CA GLY A 71 22.11 8.36 42.37
C GLY A 71 22.19 9.84 42.78
N ALA A 72 23.10 10.60 42.17
CA ALA A 72 23.22 12.03 42.41
C ALA A 72 21.97 12.83 41.98
N ALA A 73 21.29 12.41 40.90
CA ALA A 73 20.04 13.04 40.50
C ALA A 73 18.91 12.75 41.50
N VAL A 74 18.78 11.51 41.98
CA VAL A 74 17.82 11.13 43.02
C VAL A 74 18.09 11.92 44.30
N GLN A 75 19.33 11.94 44.78
CA GLN A 75 19.71 12.65 46.01
C GLN A 75 19.39 14.14 45.91
N ARG A 76 19.71 14.79 44.78
CA ARG A 76 19.39 16.21 44.56
C ARG A 76 17.88 16.49 44.69
N VAL A 77 17.02 15.60 44.18
CA VAL A 77 15.57 15.76 44.30
C VAL A 77 15.11 15.59 45.75
N ILE A 78 15.67 14.61 46.47
CA ILE A 78 15.39 14.37 47.89
C ILE A 78 15.86 15.55 48.74
N ASP A 79 17.06 16.08 48.52
CA ASP A 79 17.60 17.23 49.26
C ASP A 79 16.72 18.48 49.07
N THR A 80 16.09 18.61 47.90
CA THR A 80 15.26 19.78 47.56
C THR A 80 13.83 19.66 48.10
N TRP A 81 13.21 18.48 48.01
CA TRP A 81 11.77 18.31 48.29
C TRP A 81 11.43 17.17 49.25
N GLY A 82 12.41 16.44 49.75
CA GLY A 82 12.28 15.40 50.78
C GLY A 82 11.72 14.06 50.31
N SER A 83 11.17 13.97 49.09
CA SER A 83 10.53 12.76 48.58
C SER A 83 10.59 12.65 47.06
N ILE A 84 10.27 11.46 46.55
CA ILE A 84 9.84 11.24 45.17
C ILE A 84 8.57 10.40 45.23
N ASP A 85 7.48 10.90 44.65
CA ASP A 85 6.19 10.22 44.59
C ASP A 85 5.96 9.53 43.24
N VAL A 86 6.54 10.07 42.17
CA VAL A 86 6.38 9.54 40.81
C VAL A 86 7.70 9.59 40.07
N VAL A 87 8.08 8.48 39.44
CA VAL A 87 9.16 8.46 38.44
C VAL A 87 8.59 8.19 37.05
N VAL A 88 9.04 8.96 36.07
CA VAL A 88 8.76 8.74 34.65
C VAL A 88 10.07 8.36 33.96
N ALA A 89 10.28 7.06 33.78
CA ALA A 89 11.40 6.51 33.04
C ALA A 89 11.14 6.66 31.53
N ASN A 90 11.54 7.81 30.99
CA ASN A 90 11.25 8.23 29.62
C ASN A 90 12.51 8.38 28.73
N ALA A 91 13.69 8.55 29.33
CA ALA A 91 14.94 8.70 28.57
C ALA A 91 15.07 7.58 27.52
N GLY A 92 15.34 7.98 26.28
CA GLY A 92 15.42 7.05 25.17
C GLY A 92 15.54 7.74 23.83
N TYR A 93 15.98 6.96 22.84
CA TYR A 93 16.10 7.39 21.46
C TYR A 93 15.81 6.20 20.53
N SER A 94 15.91 6.43 19.23
CA SER A 94 15.50 5.45 18.21
C SER A 94 16.57 5.33 17.13
N VAL A 95 17.20 4.16 17.04
CA VAL A 95 18.02 3.76 15.89
C VAL A 95 17.13 3.07 14.86
N MET A 96 17.23 3.44 13.59
CA MET A 96 16.51 2.82 12.48
C MET A 96 17.48 2.33 11.41
N GLY A 97 17.28 1.11 10.91
CA GLY A 97 18.11 0.50 9.86
C GLY A 97 17.75 -0.97 9.65
N ARG A 98 18.13 -1.54 8.50
CA ARG A 98 17.99 -2.99 8.29
C ARG A 98 18.97 -3.70 9.21
N ILE A 99 18.67 -4.96 9.56
CA ILE A 99 19.56 -5.74 10.42
C ILE A 99 20.92 -5.88 9.76
N GLU A 100 20.97 -6.10 8.43
CA GLU A 100 22.24 -6.21 7.70
C GLU A 100 23.02 -4.88 7.56
N ASP A 101 22.40 -3.73 7.82
CA ASP A 101 23.03 -2.40 7.65
C ASP A 101 23.54 -1.81 8.97
N LEU A 102 23.28 -2.45 10.12
CA LEU A 102 23.55 -1.89 11.45
C LEU A 102 24.57 -2.70 12.22
N ASP A 103 25.66 -2.05 12.62
CA ASP A 103 26.65 -2.63 13.52
C ASP A 103 26.06 -2.96 14.90
N ILE A 104 26.60 -4.00 15.54
CA ILE A 104 26.19 -4.42 16.88
C ILE A 104 26.33 -3.31 17.93
N ALA A 105 27.24 -2.35 17.72
CA ALA A 105 27.41 -1.20 18.59
C ALA A 105 26.14 -0.33 18.67
N TYR A 106 25.38 -0.21 17.58
CA TYR A 106 24.09 0.49 17.60
C TYR A 106 23.07 -0.28 18.46
N TRP A 107 23.05 -1.62 18.37
CA TRP A 107 22.17 -2.48 19.17
C TRP A 107 22.43 -2.35 20.65
N ARG A 108 23.70 -2.43 21.06
CA ARG A 108 24.12 -2.21 22.45
C ARG A 108 23.66 -0.84 22.94
N ARG A 109 24.04 0.23 22.24
CA ARG A 109 23.67 1.61 22.62
C ARG A 109 22.15 1.81 22.73
N GLN A 110 21.37 1.19 21.83
CA GLN A 110 19.91 1.27 21.88
C GLN A 110 19.35 0.65 23.17
N PHE A 111 19.87 -0.51 23.57
CA PHE A 111 19.49 -1.21 24.79
C PHE A 111 20.05 -0.52 26.05
N ASP A 112 21.29 -0.05 26.01
CA ASP A 112 21.92 0.72 27.07
C ASP A 112 21.00 1.84 27.54
N VAL A 113 20.53 2.69 26.63
CA VAL A 113 19.68 3.82 27.04
C VAL A 113 18.24 3.39 27.30
N ASN A 114 17.59 2.70 26.36
CA ASN A 114 16.14 2.44 26.46
C ASN A 114 15.78 1.37 27.49
N VAL A 115 16.70 0.47 27.83
CA VAL A 115 16.45 -0.69 28.69
C VAL A 115 17.28 -0.58 29.97
N PHE A 116 18.61 -0.59 29.88
CA PHE A 116 19.45 -0.59 31.08
C PHE A 116 19.33 0.72 31.86
N GLY A 117 19.32 1.88 31.18
CA GLY A 117 19.10 3.17 31.83
C GLY A 117 17.71 3.31 32.43
N LEU A 118 16.69 2.70 31.83
CA LEU A 118 15.35 2.61 32.41
C LEU A 118 15.35 1.77 33.69
N VAL A 119 15.99 0.60 33.67
CA VAL A 119 16.10 -0.28 34.84
C VAL A 119 16.89 0.39 35.96
N GLY A 120 18.03 1.01 35.64
CA GLY A 120 18.83 1.76 36.61
C GLY A 120 18.06 2.89 37.27
N THR A 121 17.32 3.68 36.47
CA THR A 121 16.44 4.74 36.97
C THR A 121 15.40 4.20 37.95
N VAL A 122 14.72 3.10 37.60
CA VAL A 122 13.68 2.52 38.45
C VAL A 122 14.28 1.93 39.73
N ARG A 123 15.38 1.17 39.63
CA ARG A 123 16.04 0.57 40.79
C ARG A 123 16.49 1.62 41.80
N ALA A 124 17.07 2.72 41.34
CA ALA A 124 17.59 3.78 42.21
C ALA A 124 16.49 4.49 43.03
N VAL A 125 15.30 4.67 42.45
CA VAL A 125 14.21 5.42 43.12
C VAL A 125 13.22 4.52 43.86
N LEU A 126 13.25 3.21 43.60
CA LEU A 126 12.27 2.27 44.16
C LEU A 126 12.16 2.32 45.69
N PRO A 127 13.26 2.43 46.47
CA PRO A 127 13.18 2.57 47.93
C PRO A 127 12.36 3.80 48.37
N GLU A 128 12.50 4.93 47.68
CA GLU A 128 11.73 6.15 47.98
C GLU A 128 10.26 6.00 47.63
N LEU A 129 9.95 5.32 46.52
CA LEU A 129 8.57 5.06 46.13
C LEU A 129 7.85 4.14 47.13
N HIS A 130 8.56 3.21 47.78
CA HIS A 130 7.97 2.39 48.84
C HIS A 130 7.55 3.23 50.06
N LYS A 131 8.31 4.29 50.39
CA LYS A 131 7.96 5.21 51.49
C LYS A 131 6.70 6.03 51.18
N THR A 132 6.49 6.37 49.91
CA THR A 132 5.38 7.25 49.46
C THR A 132 4.18 6.49 48.88
N HIS A 133 4.25 5.16 48.79
CA HIS A 133 3.34 4.34 47.96
C HIS A 133 3.20 4.91 46.54
N GLY A 134 4.35 5.27 45.96
CA GLY A 134 4.46 6.07 44.75
C GLY A 134 4.09 5.34 43.45
N ARG A 135 4.49 5.94 42.33
CA ARG A 135 4.11 5.49 40.99
C ARG A 135 5.32 5.47 40.05
N ILE A 136 5.39 4.43 39.23
CA ILE A 136 6.38 4.27 38.19
C ILE A 136 5.66 4.37 36.85
N VAL A 137 6.19 5.18 35.94
CA VAL A 137 5.69 5.29 34.57
C VAL A 137 6.82 4.91 33.61
N LEU A 138 6.63 3.83 32.86
CA LEU A 138 7.58 3.38 31.85
C LEU A 138 7.09 3.81 30.46
N ILE A 139 7.90 4.57 29.72
CA ILE A 139 7.55 4.98 28.36
C ILE A 139 8.01 3.95 27.33
N GLY A 140 7.09 3.06 26.98
CA GLY A 140 7.19 2.12 25.88
C GLY A 140 6.89 2.74 24.52
N SER A 141 6.33 1.94 23.63
CA SER A 141 5.84 2.35 22.30
C SER A 141 4.87 1.32 21.75
N VAL A 142 3.98 1.69 20.84
CA VAL A 142 3.24 0.74 19.99
C VAL A 142 4.20 -0.18 19.23
N ALA A 143 5.43 0.28 18.96
CA ALA A 143 6.51 -0.50 18.35
C ALA A 143 6.94 -1.73 19.16
N ALA A 144 6.54 -1.84 20.44
CA ALA A 144 6.75 -3.02 21.29
C ALA A 144 5.89 -4.23 20.86
N PHE A 145 4.77 -3.98 20.18
CA PHE A 145 3.84 -5.01 19.71
C PHE A 145 3.96 -5.24 18.21
N VAL A 146 4.35 -4.19 17.49
CA VAL A 146 4.31 -4.15 16.04
C VAL A 146 5.64 -3.60 15.55
N ALA A 147 6.50 -4.49 15.06
CA ALA A 147 7.81 -4.11 14.55
C ALA A 147 7.73 -3.73 13.06
N PRO A 148 7.88 -2.44 12.69
CA PRO A 148 7.98 -2.08 11.29
C PRO A 148 9.35 -2.49 10.73
N PRO A 149 9.45 -2.64 9.41
CA PRO A 149 10.74 -2.79 8.76
C PRO A 149 11.73 -1.70 9.11
N LYS A 150 13.01 -2.06 9.19
CA LYS A 150 14.10 -1.20 9.68
C LYS A 150 13.95 -0.74 11.13
N GLY A 151 12.91 -1.18 11.83
CA GLY A 151 12.63 -0.84 13.21
C GLY A 151 13.08 -1.89 14.23
N GLY A 152 13.68 -3.00 13.77
CA GLY A 152 13.92 -4.19 14.61
C GLY A 152 14.62 -3.90 15.94
N ILE A 153 15.68 -3.10 15.90
CA ILE A 153 16.49 -2.67 17.05
C ILE A 153 15.70 -1.81 18.07
N TYR A 154 14.94 -0.82 17.61
CA TYR A 154 14.12 0.01 18.49
C TYR A 154 12.92 -0.75 19.04
N SER A 155 12.24 -1.51 18.18
CA SER A 155 11.10 -2.36 18.54
C SER A 155 11.47 -3.41 19.57
N SER A 156 12.64 -4.06 19.44
CA SER A 156 13.11 -5.02 20.44
C SER A 156 13.38 -4.35 21.79
N SER A 157 13.99 -3.16 21.82
CA SER A 157 14.19 -2.40 23.07
C SER A 157 12.85 -2.04 23.73
N LYS A 158 11.84 -1.65 22.96
CA LYS A 158 10.52 -1.29 23.50
C LYS A 158 9.68 -2.52 23.90
N ALA A 159 9.90 -3.67 23.26
CA ALA A 159 9.36 -4.95 23.72
C ALA A 159 9.99 -5.39 25.05
N ALA A 160 11.29 -5.18 25.23
CA ALA A 160 11.96 -5.43 26.52
C ALA A 160 11.37 -4.54 27.63
N VAL A 161 11.20 -3.23 27.39
CA VAL A 161 10.54 -2.31 28.35
C VAL A 161 9.15 -2.79 28.73
N ARG A 162 8.37 -3.29 27.76
CA ARG A 162 7.04 -3.85 28.02
C ARG A 162 7.10 -5.05 28.96
N ALA A 163 7.99 -6.00 28.69
CA ALA A 163 8.16 -7.19 29.51
C ALA A 163 8.63 -6.83 30.93
N ILE A 164 9.56 -5.88 31.06
CA ILE A 164 10.01 -5.35 32.35
C ILE A 164 8.84 -4.74 33.14
N GLY A 165 8.03 -3.91 32.49
CA GLY A 165 6.87 -3.30 33.13
C GLY A 165 5.82 -4.33 33.56
N GLU A 166 5.63 -5.38 32.76
CA GLU A 166 4.77 -6.51 33.11
C GLU A 166 5.28 -7.23 34.37
N ALA A 167 6.56 -7.64 34.40
CA ALA A 167 7.18 -8.28 35.55
C ALA A 167 7.13 -7.39 36.81
N LEU A 168 7.60 -6.16 36.70
CA LEU A 168 7.65 -5.20 37.81
C LEU A 168 6.25 -4.91 38.38
N SER A 169 5.21 -4.81 37.53
CA SER A 169 3.84 -4.63 38.03
C SER A 169 3.34 -5.79 38.89
N MET A 170 3.88 -6.99 38.70
CA MET A 170 3.55 -8.18 39.50
C MET A 170 4.38 -8.24 40.78
N GLU A 171 5.67 -7.90 40.69
CA GLU A 171 6.58 -7.82 41.85
C GLU A 171 6.13 -6.78 42.88
N LEU A 172 5.52 -5.67 42.44
CA LEU A 172 5.07 -4.60 43.33
C LEU A 172 3.71 -4.84 43.98
N ARG A 173 3.03 -5.96 43.69
CA ARG A 173 1.70 -6.25 44.27
C ARG A 173 1.79 -6.29 45.80
N GLY A 174 0.87 -5.58 46.46
CA GLY A 174 0.82 -5.48 47.92
C GLY A 174 1.73 -4.41 48.54
N SER A 175 2.66 -3.82 47.79
CA SER A 175 3.57 -2.78 48.32
C SER A 175 2.99 -1.36 48.34
N GLY A 176 1.83 -1.15 47.70
CA GLY A 176 1.23 0.17 47.45
C GLY A 176 1.88 0.96 46.30
N VAL A 177 3.06 0.54 45.81
CA VAL A 177 3.70 1.12 44.62
C VAL A 177 3.05 0.53 43.37
N SER A 178 2.86 1.37 42.34
CA SER A 178 2.26 0.95 41.07
C SER A 178 3.21 1.19 39.89
N CYS A 179 3.15 0.30 38.90
CA CYS A 179 3.88 0.46 37.64
C CYS A 179 2.90 0.55 36.47
N THR A 180 2.97 1.66 35.74
CA THR A 180 2.20 1.94 34.52
C THR A 180 3.12 1.94 33.31
N THR A 181 2.95 0.96 32.43
CA THR A 181 3.64 0.97 31.12
C THR A 181 2.75 1.65 30.08
N VAL A 182 3.25 2.74 29.50
CA VAL A 182 2.52 3.48 28.46
C VAL A 182 3.14 3.22 27.10
N HIS A 183 2.30 2.99 26.10
CA HIS A 183 2.69 2.75 24.72
C HIS A 183 2.14 3.86 23.81
N PRO A 184 2.86 4.99 23.69
CA PRO A 184 2.52 6.01 22.72
C PRO A 184 2.61 5.48 21.28
N GLY A 185 1.75 6.03 20.43
CA GLY A 185 1.88 5.89 18.98
C GLY A 185 2.87 6.94 18.43
N TYR A 186 2.50 7.57 17.34
CA TYR A 186 3.22 8.64 16.70
C TYR A 186 2.88 9.91 17.45
N VAL A 187 3.89 10.47 18.10
CA VAL A 187 3.82 11.78 18.74
C VAL A 187 4.75 12.72 17.99
N GLU A 188 4.33 13.97 17.85
CA GLU A 188 5.14 15.04 17.28
C GLU A 188 6.30 15.36 18.23
N THR A 189 7.49 14.88 17.89
CA THR A 189 8.72 15.11 18.65
C THR A 189 9.91 15.18 17.70
N GLU A 190 11.04 15.66 18.22
CA GLU A 190 12.30 15.72 17.50
C GLU A 190 12.88 14.33 17.16
N ILE A 191 12.35 13.24 17.73
CA ILE A 191 12.93 11.88 17.58
C ILE A 191 13.04 11.41 16.13
N VAL A 192 12.14 11.87 15.25
CA VAL A 192 12.17 11.54 13.80
C VAL A 192 13.15 12.40 13.00
N ARG A 193 13.62 13.50 13.62
CA ARG A 193 14.61 14.43 13.05
C ARG A 193 16.02 14.13 13.54
N VAL A 194 16.17 13.32 14.58
CA VAL A 194 17.46 12.84 15.08
C VAL A 194 17.92 11.63 14.26
N ASP A 195 19.17 11.62 13.81
CA ASP A 195 19.77 10.46 13.15
C ASP A 195 20.30 9.40 14.14
N ASN A 196 20.83 8.29 13.63
CA ASN A 196 21.32 7.19 14.47
C ASN A 196 22.51 7.59 15.34
N ASP A 197 23.23 8.67 15.00
CA ASP A 197 24.37 9.20 15.74
C ASP A 197 23.96 10.28 16.76
N GLY A 198 22.66 10.57 16.87
CA GLY A 198 22.12 11.54 17.83
C GLY A 198 22.16 12.99 17.33
N ARG A 199 22.45 13.25 16.05
CA ARG A 199 22.45 14.61 15.48
C ARG A 199 21.06 15.02 15.04
N LEU A 200 20.63 16.23 15.41
CA LEU A 200 19.33 16.79 15.05
C LEU A 200 19.38 17.45 13.67
N HIS A 201 18.54 16.99 12.74
CA HIS A 201 18.38 17.56 11.41
C HIS A 201 17.09 18.37 11.33
N LYS A 202 17.16 19.69 11.54
CA LYS A 202 15.97 20.57 11.62
C LYS A 202 15.08 20.53 10.38
N ASP A 203 15.68 20.37 9.19
CA ASP A 203 14.99 20.39 7.90
C ASP A 203 14.42 19.03 7.48
N ARG A 204 14.66 17.98 8.27
CA ARG A 204 14.18 16.63 7.95
C ARG A 204 12.66 16.59 8.08
N LYS A 205 11.98 16.36 6.95
CA LYS A 205 10.52 16.20 6.91
C LYS A 205 10.11 14.91 7.62
N ASP A 206 9.09 15.03 8.48
CA ASP A 206 8.47 13.88 9.13
C ASP A 206 7.72 13.04 8.08
N PRO A 207 8.11 11.77 7.85
CA PRO A 207 7.47 10.92 6.86
C PRO A 207 6.10 10.37 7.33
N ARG A 208 5.75 10.55 8.59
CA ARG A 208 4.50 10.02 9.16
C ARG A 208 3.30 10.86 8.70
N PRO A 209 2.15 10.23 8.36
CA PRO A 209 0.95 10.98 7.99
C PRO A 209 0.49 11.88 9.15
N LYS A 210 0.41 13.19 8.92
CA LYS A 210 0.09 14.19 9.97
C LYS A 210 -1.17 13.87 10.77
N TRP A 211 -2.19 13.32 10.12
CA TRP A 211 -3.46 12.94 10.77
C TRP A 211 -3.34 11.78 11.78
N LEU A 212 -2.25 11.00 11.73
CA LEU A 212 -1.96 9.93 12.71
C LEU A 212 -1.09 10.41 13.88
N VAL A 213 -0.48 11.60 13.76
CA VAL A 213 0.49 12.10 14.73
C VAL A 213 -0.23 12.91 15.81
N TRP A 214 -0.12 12.48 17.06
CA TRP A 214 -0.62 13.23 18.21
C TRP A 214 0.32 14.38 18.55
N LYS A 215 -0.26 15.50 19.01
CA LYS A 215 0.54 16.56 19.64
C LYS A 215 1.11 16.06 20.98
N ALA A 216 2.26 16.58 21.37
CA ALA A 216 2.96 16.14 22.59
C ALA A 216 2.16 16.42 23.88
N ASP A 217 1.42 17.52 23.93
CA ASP A 217 0.53 17.90 25.04
C ASP A 217 -0.64 16.92 25.21
N GLN A 218 -1.25 16.47 24.11
CA GLN A 218 -2.30 15.46 24.14
C GLN A 218 -1.79 14.12 24.67
N ALA A 219 -0.59 13.70 24.23
CA ALA A 219 0.04 12.49 24.75
C ALA A 219 0.39 12.63 26.24
N ALA A 220 0.90 13.79 26.66
CA ALA A 220 1.24 14.07 28.06
C ALA A 220 0.03 13.98 28.98
N LYS A 221 -1.10 14.61 28.62
CA LYS A 221 -2.38 14.50 29.35
C LYS A 221 -2.80 13.06 29.59
N ALA A 222 -2.72 12.23 28.54
CA ALA A 222 -3.09 10.83 28.63
C ALA A 222 -2.12 10.01 29.50
N ILE A 223 -0.82 10.29 29.44
CA ILE A 223 0.21 9.65 30.29
C ILE A 223 0.00 10.01 31.76
N VAL A 224 -0.15 11.31 32.08
CA VAL A 224 -0.38 11.79 33.45
C VAL A 224 -1.67 11.20 34.03
N ASN A 225 -2.74 11.14 33.22
CA ASN A 225 -3.99 10.51 33.65
C ASN A 225 -3.85 9.00 33.87
N ALA A 226 -3.11 8.28 33.01
CA ALA A 226 -2.86 6.85 33.19
C ALA A 226 -2.06 6.56 34.48
N SER A 227 -1.07 7.40 34.78
CA SER A 227 -0.30 7.37 36.03
C SER A 227 -1.22 7.60 37.23
N TYR A 228 -2.05 8.64 37.20
CA TYR A 228 -2.99 8.95 38.28
C TYR A 228 -3.92 7.77 38.59
N CYS A 229 -4.49 7.17 37.56
CA CYS A 229 -5.37 6.00 37.67
C CYS A 229 -4.64 4.67 37.95
N ARG A 230 -3.31 4.66 38.12
CA ARG A 230 -2.50 3.45 38.35
C ARG A 230 -2.79 2.31 37.37
N ARG A 231 -2.98 2.65 36.08
CA ARG A 231 -3.23 1.64 35.04
C ARG A 231 -2.00 0.77 34.87
N ARG A 232 -2.13 -0.55 34.74
CA ARG A 232 -0.98 -1.45 34.52
C ARG A 232 -0.31 -1.23 33.15
N GLU A 233 -1.11 -1.19 32.09
CA GLU A 233 -0.63 -1.04 30.70
C GLU A 233 -1.62 -0.19 29.90
N VAL A 234 -1.15 0.79 29.13
CA VAL A 234 -2.01 1.67 28.32
C VAL A 234 -1.42 1.91 26.93
N VAL A 235 -2.21 1.64 25.89
CA VAL A 235 -1.94 2.08 24.51
C VAL A 235 -2.75 3.34 24.22
N LEU A 236 -2.08 4.46 23.91
CA LEU A 236 -2.74 5.77 23.82
C LEU A 236 -3.60 5.92 22.56
N SER A 237 -2.99 5.65 21.40
CA SER A 237 -3.61 5.92 20.09
C SER A 237 -4.63 4.86 19.70
N ILE A 238 -5.75 5.29 19.07
CA ILE A 238 -6.80 4.38 18.59
C ILE A 238 -6.24 3.39 17.57
N TYR A 239 -5.44 3.87 16.61
CA TYR A 239 -4.80 2.99 15.63
C TYR A 239 -3.78 2.05 16.30
N GLY A 240 -3.11 2.49 17.38
CA GLY A 240 -2.24 1.64 18.18
C GLY A 240 -3.03 0.50 18.82
N LYS A 241 -4.19 0.78 19.43
CA LYS A 241 -5.08 -0.25 19.99
C LYS A 241 -5.51 -1.26 18.91
N VAL A 242 -5.88 -0.78 17.73
CA VAL A 242 -6.23 -1.64 16.58
C VAL A 242 -5.03 -2.48 16.13
N ALA A 243 -3.85 -1.87 16.02
CA ALA A 243 -2.63 -2.56 15.59
C ALA A 243 -2.21 -3.64 16.60
N VAL A 244 -2.31 -3.37 17.90
CA VAL A 244 -2.06 -4.35 18.98
C VAL A 244 -3.12 -5.46 18.98
N GLY A 245 -4.40 -5.13 18.76
CA GLY A 245 -5.44 -6.14 18.60
C GLY A 245 -5.15 -7.06 17.41
N LEU A 246 -4.79 -6.48 16.27
CA LEU A 246 -4.46 -7.23 15.07
C LEU A 246 -3.17 -8.06 15.21
N SER A 247 -2.17 -7.56 15.95
CA SER A 247 -0.93 -8.31 16.20
C SER A 247 -1.17 -9.55 17.04
N ARG A 248 -2.18 -9.52 17.94
CA ARG A 248 -2.56 -10.67 18.76
C ARG A 248 -3.47 -11.66 18.03
N LEU A 249 -4.40 -11.18 17.21
CA LEU A 249 -5.43 -12.03 16.56
C LEU A 249 -5.03 -12.54 15.17
N ALA A 250 -4.21 -11.78 14.42
CA ALA A 250 -3.83 -12.10 13.05
C ALA A 250 -2.41 -11.59 12.71
N PRO A 251 -1.36 -12.07 13.41
CA PRO A 251 0.01 -11.57 13.25
C PRO A 251 0.52 -11.65 11.81
N GLY A 252 0.17 -12.71 11.06
CA GLY A 252 0.59 -12.87 9.66
C GLY A 252 -0.01 -11.83 8.71
N LEU A 253 -1.24 -11.36 8.97
CA LEU A 253 -1.87 -10.30 8.16
C LEU A 253 -1.20 -8.94 8.41
N LEU A 254 -0.87 -8.66 9.67
CA LEU A 254 -0.19 -7.44 10.08
C LEU A 254 1.25 -7.42 9.54
N GLN A 255 2.00 -8.51 9.67
CA GLN A 255 3.36 -8.66 9.12
C GLN A 255 3.37 -8.50 7.59
N LYS A 256 2.41 -9.10 6.87
CA LYS A 256 2.26 -8.90 5.41
C LYS A 256 1.97 -7.44 5.02
N ARG A 257 1.25 -6.68 5.85
CA ARG A 257 0.99 -5.25 5.59
C ARG A 257 2.20 -4.38 5.89
N LEU A 258 2.97 -4.68 6.94
CA LEU A 258 4.16 -3.94 7.32
C LEU A 258 5.39 -4.27 6.46
N GLY A 259 5.53 -5.53 6.04
CA GLY A 259 6.62 -6.01 5.17
C GLY A 259 6.51 -5.56 3.71
N ARG A 260 5.42 -4.89 3.31
CA ARG A 260 5.29 -4.24 1.99
C ARG A 260 6.19 -3.00 1.93
N GLY A 261 7.47 -3.20 1.63
CA GLY A 261 8.44 -2.11 1.43
C GLY A 261 9.91 -2.40 1.76
N VAL A 262 10.26 -3.64 2.16
CA VAL A 262 11.61 -4.03 2.65
C VAL A 262 12.38 -4.91 1.68
N GLY A 263 11.96 -4.97 0.42
CA GLY A 263 12.75 -5.65 -0.60
C GLY A 263 14.15 -5.04 -0.67
N THR A 264 15.16 -5.89 -0.58
CA THR A 264 16.55 -5.57 -0.93
C THR A 264 16.56 -4.87 -2.28
N LYS A 265 17.12 -3.65 -2.30
CA LYS A 265 17.45 -2.97 -3.55
C LYS A 265 18.61 -3.71 -4.19
N GLN A 266 18.32 -4.71 -5.02
CA GLN A 266 19.23 -5.01 -6.12
C GLN A 266 19.00 -3.94 -7.18
N ARG A 267 20.02 -3.12 -7.38
CA ARG A 267 20.05 -2.10 -8.40
C ARG A 267 20.41 -2.80 -9.71
N ALA A 268 19.43 -3.41 -10.36
CA ALA A 268 19.59 -3.81 -11.75
C ALA A 268 19.59 -2.52 -12.60
N LYS A 269 20.79 -2.12 -13.02
CA LYS A 269 20.95 -1.31 -14.22
C LYS A 269 20.72 -2.27 -15.40
N SER A 270 19.65 -2.08 -16.15
CA SER A 270 19.67 -2.43 -17.56
C SER A 270 18.68 -1.55 -18.31
N SER A 271 19.22 -0.70 -19.17
CA SER A 271 18.54 -0.21 -20.35
C SER A 271 18.92 -1.18 -21.46
N THR A 272 18.11 -2.22 -21.65
CA THR A 272 18.22 -3.16 -22.77
C THR A 272 16.79 -3.48 -23.23
N PRO A 273 16.57 -3.88 -24.50
CA PRO A 273 15.26 -4.22 -25.02
C PRO A 273 14.63 -5.36 -24.20
N ALA A 274 13.30 -5.49 -24.31
CA ALA A 274 12.55 -6.51 -23.58
C ALA A 274 13.15 -7.91 -23.83
N HIS A 275 13.60 -8.58 -22.77
CA HIS A 275 14.22 -9.90 -22.86
C HIS A 275 13.11 -10.97 -22.85
N ARG A 276 13.03 -11.79 -23.91
CA ARG A 276 12.07 -12.89 -24.01
C ARG A 276 12.44 -14.01 -23.04
N ILE A 277 11.47 -14.49 -22.29
CA ILE A 277 11.65 -15.62 -21.36
C ILE A 277 11.32 -16.92 -22.08
N GLU A 278 12.24 -17.87 -22.04
CA GLU A 278 12.02 -19.21 -22.58
C GLU A 278 11.05 -20.02 -21.70
N MET A 279 10.23 -20.86 -22.34
CA MET A 279 9.28 -21.76 -21.69
C MET A 279 9.61 -23.22 -22.07
N PRO A 280 10.64 -23.84 -21.46
CA PRO A 280 11.21 -25.11 -21.92
C PRO A 280 10.39 -26.35 -21.55
N GLY A 281 9.40 -26.23 -20.67
CA GLY A 281 8.58 -27.35 -20.22
C GLY A 281 7.56 -27.84 -21.25
N GLU A 282 7.06 -29.06 -21.06
CA GLU A 282 6.04 -29.65 -21.93
C GLU A 282 4.72 -28.84 -21.93
N PRO A 283 4.12 -28.56 -23.11
CA PRO A 283 2.89 -27.80 -23.22
C PRO A 283 1.74 -28.35 -22.34
N ARG A 284 1.17 -27.49 -21.50
CA ARG A 284 -0.01 -27.81 -20.70
C ARG A 284 -1.27 -27.56 -21.51
N ARG A 285 -1.92 -28.64 -21.94
CA ARG A 285 -3.19 -28.62 -22.67
C ARG A 285 -4.37 -28.81 -21.72
N ILE A 286 -5.31 -27.87 -21.73
CA ILE A 286 -6.51 -27.85 -20.88
C ILE A 286 -7.72 -27.72 -21.79
N THR A 287 -8.66 -28.66 -21.71
CA THR A 287 -9.96 -28.53 -22.41
C THR A 287 -11.03 -28.27 -21.37
N ILE A 288 -11.80 -27.19 -21.55
CA ILE A 288 -12.97 -26.89 -20.72
C ILE A 288 -14.25 -26.98 -21.53
N VAL A 289 -15.30 -27.56 -20.94
CA VAL A 289 -16.63 -27.66 -21.55
C VAL A 289 -17.47 -26.41 -21.25
N ARG A 290 -17.22 -25.78 -20.10
CA ARG A 290 -17.90 -24.55 -19.66
C ARG A 290 -16.91 -23.67 -18.91
N SER A 291 -17.05 -22.37 -19.06
CA SER A 291 -16.25 -21.42 -18.30
C SER A 291 -16.59 -21.51 -16.80
N PRO A 292 -15.58 -21.51 -15.91
CA PRO A 292 -15.82 -21.51 -14.47
C PRO A 292 -16.54 -20.23 -14.04
N GLY A 293 -17.44 -20.36 -13.06
CA GLY A 293 -18.09 -19.20 -12.47
C GLY A 293 -17.09 -18.27 -11.78
N THR A 294 -17.38 -16.97 -11.78
CA THR A 294 -16.48 -15.93 -11.25
C THR A 294 -16.03 -16.21 -9.81
N ALA A 295 -16.93 -16.67 -8.94
CA ALA A 295 -16.59 -17.04 -7.56
C ALA A 295 -15.57 -18.20 -7.48
N ALA A 296 -15.69 -19.20 -8.35
CA ALA A 296 -14.77 -20.34 -8.41
C ALA A 296 -13.38 -19.89 -8.89
N ILE A 297 -13.31 -19.00 -9.88
CA ILE A 297 -12.06 -18.37 -10.34
C ILE A 297 -11.38 -17.66 -9.17
N TYR A 298 -12.10 -16.82 -8.43
CA TYR A 298 -11.54 -16.07 -7.30
C TYR A 298 -11.07 -16.98 -6.16
N LEU A 299 -11.84 -18.02 -5.81
CA LEU A 299 -11.45 -18.96 -4.75
C LEU A 299 -10.16 -19.72 -5.10
N ARG A 300 -10.04 -20.17 -6.35
CA ARG A 300 -8.81 -20.82 -6.87
C ARG A 300 -7.64 -19.84 -6.91
N ALA A 301 -7.87 -18.61 -7.34
CA ALA A 301 -6.87 -17.56 -7.38
C ALA A 301 -6.28 -17.27 -5.98
N LEU A 302 -7.12 -17.22 -4.94
CA LEU A 302 -6.69 -17.00 -3.55
C LEU A 302 -5.73 -18.09 -3.05
N ARG A 303 -5.92 -19.35 -3.46
CA ARG A 303 -5.00 -20.45 -3.10
C ARG A 303 -3.61 -20.27 -3.75
N ARG A 304 -3.57 -19.78 -4.99
CA ARG A 304 -2.31 -19.54 -5.73
C ARG A 304 -1.53 -18.33 -5.20
N MET A 305 -2.19 -17.37 -4.55
CA MET A 305 -1.53 -16.17 -3.97
C MET A 305 -0.48 -16.48 -2.91
N GLN A 306 -0.55 -17.63 -2.25
CA GLN A 306 0.41 -18.00 -1.21
C GLN A 306 1.77 -18.40 -1.78
N VAL A 307 1.82 -18.78 -3.06
CA VAL A 307 3.00 -19.35 -3.73
C VAL A 307 3.56 -18.42 -4.81
N ARG A 308 2.70 -17.60 -5.45
CA ARG A 308 3.08 -16.76 -6.61
C ARG A 308 3.14 -15.28 -6.28
N SER A 309 4.18 -14.61 -6.76
CA SER A 309 4.44 -13.19 -6.52
C SER A 309 4.09 -12.31 -7.74
N GLN A 310 4.03 -10.99 -7.52
CA GLN A 310 3.80 -10.00 -8.59
C GLN A 310 5.15 -9.44 -9.06
N GLY A 311 5.36 -9.41 -10.38
CA GLY A 311 6.53 -8.79 -11.01
C GLY A 311 7.89 -9.36 -10.61
N VAL A 312 7.92 -10.59 -10.09
CA VAL A 312 9.13 -11.35 -9.80
C VAL A 312 8.91 -12.75 -10.36
N LEU A 313 9.88 -13.24 -11.12
CA LEU A 313 9.93 -14.61 -11.61
C LEU A 313 10.98 -15.37 -10.77
N PRO A 314 10.57 -16.18 -9.77
CA PRO A 314 11.52 -16.96 -8.98
C PRO A 314 12.27 -17.96 -9.87
N GLN A 315 13.56 -18.18 -9.58
CA GLN A 315 14.42 -19.09 -10.33
C GLN A 315 13.93 -20.55 -10.30
N GLU A 316 13.16 -20.93 -9.27
CA GLU A 316 12.49 -22.23 -9.18
C GLU A 316 11.30 -22.33 -10.15
N CYS A 317 10.56 -21.24 -10.35
CA CYS A 317 9.45 -21.17 -11.29
C CYS A 317 9.92 -21.10 -12.74
N SER A 318 11.09 -20.51 -13.02
CA SER A 318 11.62 -20.40 -14.38
C SER A 318 11.91 -21.75 -15.03
N ARG A 319 12.22 -22.79 -14.24
CA ARG A 319 12.44 -24.16 -14.71
C ARG A 319 11.14 -24.93 -15.00
N ALA A 320 10.02 -24.49 -14.43
CA ALA A 320 8.70 -25.12 -14.59
C ALA A 320 7.81 -24.39 -15.61
N LEU A 321 8.32 -23.32 -16.24
CA LEU A 321 7.63 -22.59 -17.29
C LEU A 321 7.39 -23.50 -18.50
N ALA A 322 6.15 -23.55 -18.94
CA ALA A 322 5.73 -24.31 -20.09
C ALA A 322 4.68 -23.51 -20.88
N PRO A 323 4.57 -23.73 -22.20
CA PRO A 323 3.44 -23.24 -22.97
C PRO A 323 2.12 -23.72 -22.36
N ILE A 324 1.09 -22.89 -22.43
CA ILE A 324 -0.24 -23.21 -21.92
C ILE A 324 -1.22 -23.04 -23.05
N GLU A 325 -2.04 -24.06 -23.29
CA GLU A 325 -3.07 -24.06 -24.33
C GLU A 325 -4.40 -24.46 -23.67
N VAL A 326 -5.39 -23.57 -23.75
CA VAL A 326 -6.74 -23.81 -23.26
C VAL A 326 -7.70 -23.81 -24.43
N SER A 327 -8.48 -24.87 -24.61
CA SER A 327 -9.54 -24.96 -25.62
C SER A 327 -10.92 -25.04 -24.97
N GLN A 328 -11.89 -24.37 -25.60
CA GLN A 328 -13.30 -24.41 -25.21
C GLN A 328 -14.16 -24.56 -26.48
N PRO A 329 -14.41 -25.79 -26.94
CA PRO A 329 -15.23 -26.03 -28.12
C PRO A 329 -16.71 -25.78 -27.84
N GLY A 330 -17.48 -25.46 -28.89
CA GLY A 330 -18.94 -25.40 -28.82
C GLY A 330 -19.49 -24.23 -28.01
N THR A 331 -18.77 -23.12 -27.89
CA THR A 331 -19.21 -21.95 -27.13
C THR A 331 -20.31 -21.20 -27.88
N ARG A 332 -21.51 -21.14 -27.30
CA ARG A 332 -22.62 -20.34 -27.84
C ARG A 332 -22.56 -18.90 -27.33
N ILE A 333 -22.93 -17.96 -28.19
CA ILE A 333 -23.11 -16.57 -27.79
C ILE A 333 -24.43 -16.44 -27.02
N ASP A 334 -24.35 -15.88 -25.81
CA ASP A 334 -25.52 -15.55 -25.00
C ASP A 334 -26.15 -14.26 -25.54
N SER A 335 -27.37 -14.36 -26.08
CA SER A 335 -28.08 -13.24 -26.70
C SER A 335 -28.41 -12.12 -25.72
N VAL A 336 -28.65 -12.44 -24.44
CA VAL A 336 -28.92 -11.44 -23.40
C VAL A 336 -27.66 -10.66 -23.08
N ARG A 337 -26.52 -11.34 -22.95
CA ARG A 337 -25.22 -10.67 -22.72
C ARG A 337 -24.77 -9.84 -23.91
N LEU A 338 -24.99 -10.34 -25.14
CA LEU A 338 -24.71 -9.59 -26.36
C LEU A 338 -25.56 -8.31 -26.43
N ALA A 339 -26.85 -8.39 -26.11
CA ALA A 339 -27.73 -7.22 -26.03
C ALA A 339 -27.27 -6.20 -24.96
N GLN A 340 -26.86 -6.68 -23.79
CA GLN A 340 -26.29 -5.83 -22.74
C GLN A 340 -24.97 -5.18 -23.18
N PHE A 341 -24.15 -5.88 -23.96
CA PHE A 341 -22.89 -5.35 -24.49
C PHE A 341 -23.14 -4.21 -25.47
N TRP A 342 -24.07 -4.42 -26.42
CA TRP A 342 -24.51 -3.39 -27.36
C TRP A 342 -24.98 -2.13 -26.64
N ASP A 343 -25.88 -2.28 -25.66
CA ASP A 343 -26.41 -1.17 -24.85
C ASP A 343 -25.31 -0.41 -24.08
N VAL A 344 -24.45 -1.11 -23.32
CA VAL A 344 -23.45 -0.43 -22.48
C VAL A 344 -22.30 0.19 -23.28
N CYS A 345 -21.98 -0.36 -24.45
CA CYS A 345 -20.94 0.18 -25.33
C CYS A 345 -21.51 1.15 -26.36
N GLY A 346 -22.83 1.28 -26.47
CA GLY A 346 -23.54 2.14 -27.42
C GLY A 346 -23.15 1.87 -28.87
N ASN A 347 -23.18 0.60 -29.28
CA ASN A 347 -22.92 0.18 -30.64
C ASN A 347 -24.05 0.66 -31.59
N PRO A 348 -23.80 0.99 -32.86
CA PRO A 348 -24.87 1.37 -33.79
C PRO A 348 -25.60 0.18 -34.44
N ASN A 349 -24.94 -0.97 -34.59
CA ASN A 349 -25.39 -2.08 -35.46
C ASN A 349 -26.10 -3.20 -34.67
N HIS A 350 -26.92 -2.81 -33.68
CA HIS A 350 -27.60 -3.74 -32.77
C HIS A 350 -28.36 -4.84 -33.53
N GLY A 351 -28.00 -6.11 -33.29
CA GLY A 351 -28.73 -7.26 -33.83
C GLY A 351 -28.29 -7.76 -35.21
N LEU A 352 -27.41 -7.05 -35.93
CA LEU A 352 -27.02 -7.43 -37.30
C LEU A 352 -25.78 -8.34 -37.34
N SER A 353 -24.80 -8.08 -36.48
CA SER A 353 -23.59 -8.90 -36.35
C SER A 353 -22.97 -8.73 -34.96
N VAL A 354 -22.15 -9.68 -34.55
CA VAL A 354 -21.38 -9.56 -33.31
C VAL A 354 -20.33 -8.45 -33.47
N PRO A 355 -20.25 -7.48 -32.54
CA PRO A 355 -19.24 -6.43 -32.60
C PRO A 355 -17.80 -6.98 -32.56
N PRO A 356 -16.82 -6.39 -33.28
CA PRO A 356 -15.44 -6.88 -33.31
C PRO A 356 -14.80 -7.04 -31.92
N ALA A 357 -15.18 -6.20 -30.95
CA ALA A 357 -14.69 -6.26 -29.58
C ALA A 357 -15.40 -7.30 -28.68
N TYR A 358 -16.56 -7.83 -29.06
CA TYR A 358 -17.33 -8.73 -28.20
C TYR A 358 -16.70 -10.10 -27.97
N PRO A 359 -16.06 -10.77 -28.97
CA PRO A 359 -15.45 -12.08 -28.77
C PRO A 359 -14.48 -12.15 -27.58
N GLU A 360 -13.79 -11.05 -27.24
CA GLU A 360 -12.95 -10.93 -26.04
C GLU A 360 -13.66 -11.32 -24.74
N CYS A 361 -14.95 -10.97 -24.61
CA CYS A 361 -15.75 -11.30 -23.44
C CYS A 361 -15.89 -12.82 -23.24
N LEU A 362 -15.78 -13.61 -24.31
CA LEU A 362 -15.91 -15.07 -24.27
C LEU A 362 -14.63 -15.74 -23.72
N PHE A 363 -13.48 -15.04 -23.74
CA PHE A 363 -12.20 -15.60 -23.33
C PHE A 363 -11.90 -15.47 -21.83
N LEU A 364 -12.79 -14.86 -21.03
CA LEU A 364 -12.59 -14.76 -19.58
C LEU A 364 -12.36 -16.13 -18.92
N GLY A 365 -13.12 -17.16 -19.31
CA GLY A 365 -12.97 -18.52 -18.82
C GLY A 365 -11.64 -19.17 -19.24
N PRO A 366 -11.37 -19.31 -20.54
CA PRO A 366 -10.11 -19.86 -21.04
C PRO A 366 -8.86 -19.16 -20.49
N MET A 367 -8.85 -17.82 -20.43
CA MET A 367 -7.74 -17.07 -19.84
C MET A 367 -7.61 -17.31 -18.33
N ALA A 368 -8.72 -17.41 -17.60
CA ALA A 368 -8.67 -17.71 -16.17
C ALA A 368 -8.05 -19.10 -15.90
N GLU A 369 -8.38 -20.10 -16.70
CA GLU A 369 -7.74 -21.43 -16.61
C GLU A 369 -6.24 -21.35 -16.92
N ALA A 370 -5.86 -20.60 -17.97
CA ALA A 370 -4.47 -20.42 -18.33
C ALA A 370 -3.66 -19.76 -17.19
N VAL A 371 -4.20 -18.71 -16.58
CA VAL A 371 -3.58 -17.99 -15.46
C VAL A 371 -3.55 -18.82 -14.17
N LEU A 372 -4.54 -19.69 -13.95
CA LEU A 372 -4.63 -20.55 -12.76
C LEU A 372 -3.84 -21.87 -12.89
N SER A 373 -3.42 -22.22 -14.11
CA SER A 373 -2.54 -23.36 -14.41
C SER A 373 -1.27 -23.33 -13.58
N ASP A 374 -0.75 -24.50 -13.22
CA ASP A 374 0.51 -24.66 -12.49
C ASP A 374 1.72 -24.10 -13.25
N ALA A 375 1.67 -24.10 -14.58
CA ALA A 375 2.72 -23.56 -15.46
C ALA A 375 2.74 -22.03 -15.55
N PHE A 376 1.69 -21.33 -15.08
CA PHE A 376 1.68 -19.87 -15.09
C PHE A 376 2.47 -19.33 -13.88
N PRO A 377 3.51 -18.50 -14.08
CA PRO A 377 4.45 -18.20 -12.99
C PRO A 377 3.99 -17.09 -12.05
N PHE A 378 3.08 -16.21 -12.51
CA PHE A 378 2.76 -14.98 -11.80
C PHE A 378 1.50 -15.09 -10.94
N SER A 379 1.38 -14.19 -9.98
CA SER A 379 0.15 -14.05 -9.21
C SER A 379 -1.03 -13.76 -10.16
N PRO A 380 -2.18 -14.43 -10.00
CA PRO A 380 -3.40 -14.12 -10.77
C PRO A 380 -3.96 -12.73 -10.45
N PHE A 381 -3.52 -12.11 -9.35
CA PHE A 381 -3.93 -10.76 -8.96
C PHE A 381 -2.89 -9.72 -9.39
N GLY A 382 -3.37 -8.55 -9.80
CA GLY A 382 -2.52 -7.42 -10.20
C GLY A 382 -1.87 -7.58 -11.57
N LEU A 383 -2.42 -8.46 -12.41
CA LEU A 383 -2.26 -8.43 -13.85
C LEU A 383 -3.03 -7.23 -14.39
N ILE A 384 -2.33 -6.33 -15.07
CA ILE A 384 -2.89 -5.09 -15.61
C ILE A 384 -2.96 -5.24 -17.12
N HIS A 385 -4.15 -5.14 -17.70
CA HIS A 385 -4.30 -5.14 -19.15
C HIS A 385 -3.72 -3.85 -19.74
N ILE A 386 -2.68 -3.96 -20.58
CA ILE A 386 -1.95 -2.81 -21.14
C ILE A 386 -2.04 -2.68 -22.67
N ARG A 387 -2.34 -3.75 -23.39
CA ARG A 387 -2.51 -3.71 -24.85
C ARG A 387 -3.48 -4.81 -25.30
N GLN A 388 -4.31 -4.46 -26.28
CA GLN A 388 -5.25 -5.35 -26.95
C GLN A 388 -5.03 -5.25 -28.45
N GLN A 389 -4.89 -6.39 -29.11
CA GLN A 389 -4.91 -6.50 -30.57
C GLN A 389 -6.02 -7.46 -30.98
N ILE A 390 -6.77 -7.15 -32.02
CA ILE A 390 -7.79 -8.05 -32.59
C ILE A 390 -7.73 -8.03 -34.11
N VAL A 391 -8.10 -9.15 -34.71
CA VAL A 391 -8.34 -9.29 -36.15
C VAL A 391 -9.68 -9.97 -36.34
N LEU A 392 -10.61 -9.31 -37.03
CA LEU A 392 -11.86 -9.90 -37.49
C LEU A 392 -11.70 -10.24 -38.97
N LEU A 393 -11.75 -11.54 -39.30
CA LEU A 393 -11.59 -12.04 -40.67
C LEU A 393 -12.93 -12.20 -41.38
N HIS A 394 -13.96 -12.62 -40.65
CA HIS A 394 -15.31 -12.85 -41.16
C HIS A 394 -16.35 -12.32 -40.18
N PRO A 395 -17.52 -11.83 -40.65
CA PRO A 395 -18.60 -11.44 -39.75
C PRO A 395 -19.04 -12.65 -38.92
N ILE A 396 -19.29 -12.43 -37.63
CA ILE A 396 -19.79 -13.47 -36.74
C ILE A 396 -21.27 -13.25 -36.51
N ASP A 397 -22.08 -14.26 -36.84
CA ASP A 397 -23.52 -14.27 -36.59
C ASP A 397 -23.80 -14.35 -35.08
N PRO A 398 -24.76 -13.59 -34.53
CA PRO A 398 -25.15 -13.65 -33.11
C PRO A 398 -25.58 -15.04 -32.61
N GLY A 399 -26.07 -15.92 -33.48
CA GLY A 399 -26.43 -17.31 -33.20
C GLY A 399 -25.31 -18.33 -33.43
N ALA A 400 -24.12 -17.87 -33.85
CA ALA A 400 -22.99 -18.74 -34.13
C ALA A 400 -22.53 -19.53 -32.89
N THR A 401 -21.98 -20.71 -33.15
CA THR A 401 -21.25 -21.51 -32.17
C THR A 401 -19.76 -21.42 -32.50
N LEU A 402 -18.93 -21.13 -31.51
CA LEU A 402 -17.51 -20.86 -31.66
C LEU A 402 -16.65 -21.88 -30.90
N ASP A 403 -15.59 -22.34 -31.55
CA ASP A 403 -14.52 -23.06 -30.89
C ASP A 403 -13.42 -22.07 -30.48
N LEU A 404 -13.23 -21.92 -29.17
CA LEU A 404 -12.30 -20.95 -28.60
C LEU A 404 -10.97 -21.61 -28.27
N SER A 405 -9.87 -20.90 -28.52
CA SER A 405 -8.54 -21.27 -28.06
C SER A 405 -7.80 -20.09 -27.44
N CYS A 406 -7.15 -20.32 -26.31
CA CYS A 406 -6.33 -19.35 -25.58
C CYS A 406 -4.95 -19.96 -25.37
N ARG A 407 -3.89 -19.24 -25.72
CA ARG A 407 -2.51 -19.72 -25.58
C ARG A 407 -1.65 -18.67 -24.89
N LEU A 408 -0.83 -19.10 -23.93
CA LEU A 408 0.26 -18.27 -23.44
C LEU A 408 1.35 -18.22 -24.52
N VAL A 409 1.45 -17.10 -25.23
CA VAL A 409 2.32 -16.95 -26.40
C VAL A 409 3.73 -16.54 -26.00
N GLU A 410 3.83 -15.55 -25.10
CA GLU A 410 5.12 -14.96 -24.76
C GLU A 410 5.12 -14.36 -23.35
N ILE A 411 6.28 -14.40 -22.69
CA ILE A 411 6.59 -13.61 -21.51
C ILE A 411 7.83 -12.78 -21.82
N ARG A 412 7.75 -11.47 -21.59
CA ARG A 412 8.84 -10.52 -21.82
C ARG A 412 9.17 -9.78 -20.52
N GLU A 413 10.44 -9.77 -20.14
CA GLU A 413 10.93 -8.95 -19.04
C GLU A 413 11.12 -7.50 -19.49
N THR A 414 10.63 -6.56 -18.68
CA THR A 414 10.69 -5.11 -18.92
C THR A 414 11.12 -4.39 -17.65
N ASP A 415 11.47 -3.11 -17.78
CA ASP A 415 11.76 -2.22 -16.66
C ASP A 415 10.59 -2.04 -15.68
N ARG A 416 9.34 -2.27 -16.14
CA ARG A 416 8.11 -2.16 -15.35
C ARG A 416 7.70 -3.47 -14.66
N GLY A 417 8.34 -4.59 -14.99
CA GLY A 417 7.95 -5.94 -14.58
C GLY A 417 7.90 -6.90 -15.76
N PHE A 418 6.95 -7.83 -15.80
CA PHE A 418 6.81 -8.77 -16.92
C PHE A 418 5.54 -8.50 -17.71
N GLU A 419 5.68 -8.44 -19.03
CA GLU A 419 4.58 -8.43 -19.97
C GLU A 419 4.30 -9.88 -20.41
N VAL A 420 3.04 -10.24 -20.50
CA VAL A 420 2.56 -11.59 -20.74
C VAL A 420 1.50 -11.52 -21.83
N ASP A 421 1.74 -12.19 -22.94
CA ASP A 421 0.82 -12.21 -24.08
C ASP A 421 0.02 -13.50 -24.11
N PHE A 422 -1.30 -13.34 -24.16
CA PHE A 422 -2.23 -14.41 -24.47
C PHE A 422 -2.76 -14.25 -25.88
N GLY A 423 -2.50 -15.25 -26.73
CA GLY A 423 -3.07 -15.36 -28.06
C GLY A 423 -4.45 -16.02 -27.98
N LEU A 424 -5.44 -15.40 -28.60
CA LEU A 424 -6.84 -15.78 -28.57
C LEU A 424 -7.30 -16.10 -30.00
N GLY A 425 -8.10 -17.14 -30.17
CA GLY A 425 -8.63 -17.53 -31.48
C GLY A 425 -10.04 -18.09 -31.37
N ALA A 426 -10.92 -17.64 -32.27
CA ALA A 426 -12.30 -18.09 -32.37
C ALA A 426 -12.57 -18.63 -33.78
N VAL A 427 -12.95 -19.90 -33.85
CA VAL A 427 -13.27 -20.62 -35.08
C VAL A 427 -14.78 -20.81 -35.18
N VAL A 428 -15.35 -20.54 -36.35
CA VAL A 428 -16.77 -20.75 -36.68
C VAL A 428 -16.83 -21.70 -37.88
N ALA A 429 -17.56 -22.81 -37.75
CA ALA A 429 -17.72 -23.81 -38.80
C ALA A 429 -16.39 -24.27 -39.45
N GLY A 430 -15.31 -24.38 -38.65
CA GLY A 430 -14.00 -24.83 -39.11
C GLY A 430 -13.08 -23.74 -39.70
N ALA A 431 -13.57 -22.50 -39.87
CA ALA A 431 -12.77 -21.37 -40.33
C ALA A 431 -12.50 -20.36 -39.19
N GLN A 432 -11.30 -19.79 -39.13
CA GLN A 432 -10.99 -18.75 -38.16
C GLN A 432 -11.77 -17.47 -38.51
N ALA A 433 -12.69 -17.06 -37.64
CA ALA A 433 -13.47 -15.84 -37.84
C ALA A 433 -12.83 -14.64 -37.14
N TRP A 434 -12.15 -14.88 -36.02
CA TRP A 434 -11.57 -13.83 -35.19
C TRP A 434 -10.32 -14.33 -34.46
N SER A 435 -9.33 -13.46 -34.27
CA SER A 435 -8.18 -13.68 -33.40
C SER A 435 -7.85 -12.42 -32.60
N GLY A 436 -7.11 -12.60 -31.50
CA GLY A 436 -6.68 -11.49 -30.67
C GLY A 436 -5.39 -11.79 -29.91
N THR A 437 -4.76 -10.74 -29.41
CA THR A 437 -3.64 -10.82 -28.46
C THR A 437 -3.90 -9.85 -27.32
N THR A 438 -3.96 -10.40 -26.12
CA THR A 438 -4.14 -9.66 -24.87
C THR A 438 -2.81 -9.61 -24.11
N THR A 439 -2.25 -8.41 -23.94
CA THR A 439 -1.01 -8.21 -23.17
C THR A 439 -1.33 -7.77 -21.75
N LEU A 440 -0.90 -8.58 -20.79
CA LEU A 440 -1.01 -8.31 -19.35
C LEU A 440 0.35 -7.95 -18.75
N LEU A 441 0.40 -6.90 -17.93
CA LEU A 441 1.58 -6.49 -17.17
C LEU A 441 1.44 -6.94 -15.72
N THR A 442 2.40 -7.73 -15.23
CA THR A 442 2.63 -7.93 -13.80
C THR A 442 3.75 -7.01 -13.32
N ARG A 443 3.39 -6.01 -12.51
CA ARG A 443 4.34 -4.96 -12.10
C ARG A 443 5.29 -5.46 -11.03
N ASN A 444 6.58 -5.16 -11.21
CA ASN A 444 7.54 -5.25 -10.13
C ASN A 444 7.32 -4.07 -9.17
N LYS A 445 7.07 -4.34 -7.88
CA LYS A 445 6.85 -3.27 -6.89
C LYS A 445 8.10 -2.39 -6.66
N GLN A 446 9.28 -2.89 -7.04
CA GLN A 446 10.54 -2.14 -7.00
C GLN A 446 10.78 -1.33 -8.27
N ALA A 447 10.17 -1.72 -9.40
CA ALA A 447 10.15 -0.87 -10.57
C ALA A 447 9.43 0.42 -10.16
N ARG A 448 10.12 1.55 -10.30
CA ARG A 448 9.47 2.85 -10.09
C ARG A 448 8.20 2.82 -10.94
N SER A 449 7.06 3.18 -10.35
CA SER A 449 6.07 3.89 -11.16
C SER A 449 6.87 5.05 -11.74
N GLY A 450 7.22 5.00 -13.01
CA GLY A 450 7.71 6.18 -13.68
C GLY A 450 6.64 7.23 -13.43
N ARG A 451 6.85 8.10 -12.45
CA ARG A 451 6.56 9.50 -12.70
C ARG A 451 7.40 9.73 -13.93
N GLY A 452 6.73 9.80 -15.08
CA GLY A 452 7.36 10.25 -16.30
C GLY A 452 8.26 11.41 -15.90
N ARG A 453 9.50 11.35 -16.38
CA ARG A 453 10.44 12.45 -16.27
C ARG A 453 9.63 13.73 -16.52
N LYS A 454 9.60 14.68 -15.57
CA LYS A 454 9.08 16.02 -15.86
C LYS A 454 10.01 16.56 -16.96
N GLY A 455 9.54 16.60 -18.19
CA GLY A 455 10.33 16.77 -19.42
C GLY A 455 10.13 15.52 -20.28
N ASP A 456 9.21 15.50 -21.24
CA ASP A 456 8.91 16.50 -22.25
C ASP A 456 7.39 16.70 -22.38
N LYS A 457 6.90 17.76 -23.03
CA LYS A 457 5.50 17.77 -23.50
C LYS A 457 5.41 16.67 -24.55
N SER A 458 4.98 15.46 -24.18
CA SER A 458 4.82 14.37 -25.13
C SER A 458 3.91 14.84 -26.25
N THR A 459 4.37 14.76 -27.49
CA THR A 459 3.56 15.03 -28.68
C THR A 459 2.23 14.27 -28.52
N PRO A 460 1.06 14.95 -28.64
CA PRO A 460 -0.23 14.30 -28.59
C PRO A 460 -0.31 13.13 -29.58
N TRP A 461 -1.01 12.05 -29.23
CA TRP A 461 -1.15 10.90 -30.14
C TRP A 461 -1.86 11.28 -31.44
N ILE A 462 -2.84 12.17 -31.33
CA ILE A 462 -3.47 12.88 -32.45
C ILE A 462 -3.12 14.37 -32.27
N PRO A 463 -2.35 14.98 -33.20
CA PRO A 463 -2.04 16.41 -33.17
C PRO A 463 -3.30 17.29 -33.17
N GLU A 464 -3.25 18.43 -32.49
CA GLU A 464 -4.42 19.34 -32.43
C GLU A 464 -4.71 20.06 -33.75
N GLU A 465 -3.73 20.15 -34.64
CA GLU A 465 -3.80 20.81 -35.94
C GLU A 465 -4.45 19.91 -37.02
N GLU A 466 -4.46 18.58 -36.81
CA GLU A 466 -5.00 17.63 -37.79
C GLU A 466 -6.54 17.60 -37.71
N PRO A 467 -7.25 17.42 -38.84
CA PRO A 467 -8.70 17.34 -38.84
C PRO A 467 -9.15 16.01 -38.23
N PHE A 468 -9.45 15.99 -36.92
CA PHE A 468 -10.05 14.85 -36.24
C PHE A 468 -11.52 15.11 -35.89
N LYS A 469 -12.28 14.04 -35.84
CA LYS A 469 -13.63 14.04 -35.27
C LYS A 469 -13.55 13.82 -33.76
N SER A 470 -14.42 14.44 -33.00
CA SER A 470 -14.45 14.33 -31.54
C SER A 470 -15.84 13.98 -31.02
N LEU A 471 -15.89 13.08 -30.06
CA LEU A 471 -17.11 12.66 -29.36
C LEU A 471 -16.89 12.77 -27.85
N LEU A 472 -17.69 13.62 -27.19
CA LEU A 472 -17.76 13.65 -25.72
C LEU A 472 -18.67 12.54 -25.23
N VAL A 473 -18.14 11.70 -24.33
CA VAL A 473 -18.83 10.55 -23.76
C VAL A 473 -18.86 10.67 -22.25
N ARG A 474 -20.07 10.84 -21.70
CA ARG A 474 -20.31 10.71 -20.27
C ARG A 474 -20.13 9.24 -19.85
N VAL A 475 -19.44 9.02 -18.75
CA VAL A 475 -19.21 7.69 -18.16
C VAL A 475 -19.90 7.61 -16.79
N PRO A 476 -21.15 7.11 -16.75
CA PRO A 476 -21.91 6.94 -15.51
C PRO A 476 -21.21 6.11 -14.42
N GLU A 477 -21.64 6.29 -13.16
CA GLU A 477 -21.08 5.54 -12.03
C GLU A 477 -21.31 4.02 -12.13
N ASP A 478 -22.40 3.62 -12.77
CA ASP A 478 -22.80 2.22 -12.91
C ASP A 478 -22.24 1.52 -14.15
N THR A 479 -21.46 2.22 -15.00
CA THR A 479 -20.84 1.67 -16.22
C THR A 479 -20.09 0.37 -15.95
N GLY A 480 -19.28 0.31 -14.89
CA GLY A 480 -18.55 -0.91 -14.52
C GLY A 480 -19.48 -2.08 -14.18
N ARG A 481 -20.61 -1.84 -13.54
CA ARG A 481 -21.60 -2.89 -13.22
C ARG A 481 -22.37 -3.35 -14.46
N ARG A 482 -22.74 -2.43 -15.34
CA ARG A 482 -23.41 -2.75 -16.61
C ARG A 482 -22.50 -3.56 -17.52
N TYR A 483 -21.22 -3.16 -17.65
CA TYR A 483 -20.25 -3.90 -18.46
C TYR A 483 -19.91 -5.27 -17.86
N ALA A 484 -19.87 -5.41 -16.52
CA ALA A 484 -19.69 -6.70 -15.87
C ALA A 484 -20.83 -7.70 -16.16
N ARG A 485 -22.07 -7.23 -16.34
CA ARG A 485 -23.21 -8.08 -16.74
C ARG A 485 -23.03 -8.62 -18.16
N ALA A 486 -22.59 -7.77 -19.08
CA ALA A 486 -22.33 -8.14 -20.47
C ALA A 486 -21.11 -9.07 -20.62
N SER A 487 -19.99 -8.72 -19.99
CA SER A 487 -18.70 -9.42 -20.17
C SER A 487 -18.49 -10.60 -19.21
N GLY A 488 -19.19 -10.63 -18.08
CA GLY A 488 -18.90 -11.55 -16.97
C GLY A 488 -17.72 -11.14 -16.08
N ASP A 489 -17.05 -10.02 -16.36
CA ASP A 489 -15.94 -9.52 -15.56
C ASP A 489 -16.41 -8.70 -14.34
N TRP A 490 -16.62 -9.40 -13.23
CA TRP A 490 -17.02 -8.81 -11.94
C TRP A 490 -15.84 -8.40 -11.04
N ASN A 491 -14.71 -7.95 -11.61
CA ASN A 491 -13.58 -7.53 -10.79
C ASN A 491 -13.93 -6.39 -9.81
N PRO A 492 -13.68 -6.52 -8.49
CA PRO A 492 -14.22 -5.59 -7.50
C PRO A 492 -13.84 -4.12 -7.69
N HIS A 493 -12.71 -3.83 -8.34
CA HIS A 493 -12.28 -2.44 -8.56
C HIS A 493 -13.11 -1.68 -9.61
N HIS A 494 -13.98 -2.36 -10.35
CA HIS A 494 -14.92 -1.75 -11.29
C HIS A 494 -16.32 -1.49 -10.70
N LEU A 495 -16.65 -2.13 -9.56
CA LEU A 495 -18.04 -2.24 -9.11
C LEU A 495 -18.47 -1.09 -8.19
N TYR A 496 -17.67 -0.81 -7.16
CA TYR A 496 -17.99 0.15 -6.12
C TYR A 496 -16.74 0.89 -5.64
N ALA A 497 -16.90 2.12 -5.13
CA ALA A 497 -15.78 2.90 -4.60
C ALA A 497 -15.10 2.21 -3.40
N VAL A 498 -15.86 1.54 -2.54
CA VAL A 498 -15.34 0.83 -1.37
C VAL A 498 -14.42 -0.33 -1.80
N THR A 499 -14.87 -1.15 -2.74
CA THR A 499 -14.09 -2.29 -3.25
C THR A 499 -12.87 -1.84 -4.05
N ALA A 500 -12.98 -0.74 -4.80
CA ALA A 500 -11.86 -0.13 -5.50
C ALA A 500 -10.77 0.43 -4.55
N ARG A 501 -11.18 1.06 -3.43
CA ARG A 501 -10.26 1.56 -2.39
C ARG A 501 -9.45 0.47 -1.72
N LEU A 502 -10.06 -0.69 -1.47
CA LEU A 502 -9.34 -1.86 -0.95
C LEU A 502 -8.23 -2.35 -1.89
N LEU A 503 -8.35 -2.05 -3.19
CA LEU A 503 -7.41 -2.42 -4.24
C LEU A 503 -6.49 -1.26 -4.68
N GLY A 504 -6.51 -0.13 -3.98
CA GLY A 504 -5.59 0.99 -4.19
C GLY A 504 -6.09 2.09 -5.13
N TYR A 505 -7.35 2.05 -5.56
CA TYR A 505 -7.96 3.10 -6.38
C TYR A 505 -8.78 4.07 -5.54
N ARG A 506 -8.80 5.36 -5.89
CA ARG A 506 -9.57 6.37 -5.15
C ARG A 506 -11.09 6.23 -5.32
N ARG A 507 -11.50 5.79 -6.52
CA ARG A 507 -12.87 5.53 -6.97
C ARG A 507 -12.88 4.25 -7.80
N ALA A 508 -14.07 3.71 -8.09
CA ALA A 508 -14.21 2.67 -9.10
C ALA A 508 -13.69 3.17 -10.46
N ILE A 509 -13.22 2.26 -11.30
CA ILE A 509 -12.72 2.58 -12.63
C ILE A 509 -13.52 1.83 -13.70
N ALA A 510 -13.66 2.40 -14.89
CA ALA A 510 -14.21 1.68 -16.03
C ALA A 510 -13.28 0.51 -16.42
N HIS A 511 -13.85 -0.55 -16.99
CA HIS A 511 -13.05 -1.60 -17.62
C HIS A 511 -12.30 -1.03 -18.83
N GLY A 512 -11.03 -1.41 -19.00
CA GLY A 512 -10.27 -1.06 -20.21
C GLY A 512 -11.00 -1.52 -21.47
N MET A 513 -11.52 -2.75 -21.44
CA MET A 513 -12.28 -3.32 -22.55
C MET A 513 -13.60 -2.61 -22.85
N TRP A 514 -14.24 -1.99 -21.85
CA TRP A 514 -15.38 -1.11 -22.13
C TRP A 514 -14.94 0.12 -22.93
N THR A 515 -13.80 0.71 -22.58
CA THR A 515 -13.25 1.87 -23.31
C THR A 515 -12.92 1.50 -24.75
N PHE A 516 -12.30 0.32 -24.94
CA PHE A 516 -11.99 -0.26 -26.24
C PHE A 516 -13.26 -0.45 -27.09
N ALA A 517 -14.24 -1.19 -26.55
CA ALA A 517 -15.50 -1.46 -27.23
C ALA A 517 -16.31 -0.18 -27.53
N ARG A 518 -16.35 0.78 -26.60
CA ARG A 518 -17.02 2.07 -26.80
C ARG A 518 -16.36 2.91 -27.89
N THR A 519 -15.03 2.84 -27.99
CA THR A 519 -14.28 3.54 -29.05
C THR A 519 -14.52 2.89 -30.40
N LEU A 520 -14.51 1.56 -30.49
CA LEU A 520 -14.84 0.87 -31.73
C LEU A 520 -16.28 1.10 -32.16
N ALA A 521 -17.24 1.09 -31.22
CA ALA A 521 -18.63 1.44 -31.51
C ALA A 521 -18.78 2.85 -32.12
N ALA A 522 -17.99 3.83 -31.65
CA ALA A 522 -17.99 5.17 -32.22
C ALA A 522 -17.45 5.20 -33.66
N ILE A 523 -16.48 4.33 -33.98
CA ILE A 523 -15.92 4.19 -35.33
C ILE A 523 -16.88 3.43 -36.25
N GLU A 524 -17.48 2.33 -35.77
CA GLU A 524 -18.48 1.54 -36.51
C GLU A 524 -19.71 2.37 -36.89
N ALA A 525 -20.05 3.41 -36.12
CA ALA A 525 -21.17 4.31 -36.40
C ALA A 525 -20.95 5.18 -37.65
N GLU A 526 -19.71 5.27 -38.10
CA GLU A 526 -19.33 6.00 -39.31
C GLU A 526 -19.29 5.13 -40.56
N GLN A 527 -19.64 3.83 -40.42
CA GLN A 527 -19.82 2.82 -41.47
C GLN A 527 -18.88 2.96 -42.67
N ASP A 528 -17.70 2.31 -42.65
CA ASP A 528 -16.85 2.04 -43.84
C ASP A 528 -15.56 1.32 -43.41
N PHE A 529 -15.61 0.01 -43.09
CA PHE A 529 -14.42 -0.84 -43.02
C PHE A 529 -14.69 -2.13 -43.77
N SER A 530 -13.77 -2.53 -44.63
CA SER A 530 -13.80 -3.83 -45.28
C SER A 530 -13.12 -4.86 -44.37
N LEU A 531 -13.41 -6.14 -44.61
CA LEU A 531 -12.70 -7.22 -43.95
C LEU A 531 -11.40 -7.53 -44.72
N PRO A 532 -10.32 -7.92 -44.03
CA PRO A 532 -10.21 -8.08 -42.59
C PRO A 532 -10.08 -6.75 -41.83
N ILE A 533 -10.66 -6.69 -40.63
CA ILE A 533 -10.51 -5.55 -39.71
C ILE A 533 -9.43 -5.89 -38.69
N GLU A 534 -8.40 -5.05 -38.61
CA GLU A 534 -7.34 -5.13 -37.62
C GLU A 534 -7.42 -3.96 -36.65
N VAL A 535 -7.30 -4.22 -35.36
CA VAL A 535 -7.30 -3.17 -34.33
C VAL A 535 -6.14 -3.39 -33.38
N ASP A 536 -5.42 -2.32 -33.05
CA ASP A 536 -4.42 -2.29 -31.99
C ASP A 536 -4.72 -1.14 -31.03
N ALA A 537 -4.79 -1.44 -29.73
CA ALA A 537 -5.05 -0.48 -28.68
C ALA A 537 -4.09 -0.66 -27.50
N SER A 538 -3.56 0.45 -27.01
CA SER A 538 -2.73 0.52 -25.81
C SER A 538 -3.45 1.27 -24.68
N PHE A 539 -3.63 0.62 -23.54
CA PHE A 539 -4.20 1.23 -22.34
C PHE A 539 -3.13 1.98 -21.54
N LYS A 540 -3.37 3.26 -21.25
CA LYS A 540 -2.41 4.16 -20.60
C LYS A 540 -2.79 4.47 -19.15
N ARG A 541 -4.04 4.89 -18.92
CA ARG A 541 -4.52 5.36 -17.61
C ARG A 541 -5.96 4.91 -17.36
N PRO A 542 -6.34 4.63 -16.10
CA PRO A 542 -7.72 4.27 -15.78
C PRO A 542 -8.67 5.45 -15.91
N ILE A 543 -9.91 5.19 -16.34
CA ILE A 543 -11.02 6.15 -16.29
C ILE A 543 -11.74 5.97 -14.96
N PHE A 544 -11.79 7.01 -14.12
CA PHE A 544 -12.51 6.95 -12.86
C PHE A 544 -14.01 7.17 -13.05
N LEU A 545 -14.82 6.46 -12.27
CA LEU A 545 -16.28 6.53 -12.30
C LEU A 545 -16.85 7.37 -11.14
N PRO A 546 -17.90 8.19 -11.37
CA PRO A 546 -18.30 8.68 -12.69
C PRO A 546 -17.23 9.62 -13.29
N GLY A 547 -17.26 9.80 -14.60
CA GLY A 547 -16.35 10.67 -15.33
C GLY A 547 -16.85 11.07 -16.72
N GLU A 548 -16.02 11.78 -17.46
CA GLU A 548 -16.26 12.14 -18.86
C GLU A 548 -14.96 11.94 -19.64
N ILE A 549 -15.09 11.43 -20.87
CA ILE A 549 -13.98 11.23 -21.79
C ILE A 549 -14.29 11.87 -23.14
N GLU A 550 -13.23 12.24 -23.84
CA GLU A 550 -13.27 12.65 -25.24
C GLU A 550 -12.69 11.49 -26.07
N ILE A 551 -13.40 11.06 -27.11
CA ILE A 551 -12.93 10.11 -28.10
C ILE A 551 -12.62 10.89 -29.38
N ARG A 552 -11.34 10.92 -29.76
CA ARG A 552 -10.86 11.55 -31.00
C ARG A 552 -10.60 10.48 -32.04
N LEU A 553 -11.07 10.73 -33.26
CA LEU A 553 -10.92 9.86 -34.41
C LEU A 553 -10.28 10.65 -35.55
N LEU A 554 -9.15 10.18 -36.04
CA LEU A 554 -8.44 10.75 -37.17
C LEU A 554 -8.43 9.74 -38.31
N ASP A 555 -9.09 10.07 -39.41
CA ASP A 555 -9.09 9.26 -40.63
C ASP A 555 -7.81 9.55 -41.43
N GLU A 556 -6.98 8.54 -41.61
CA GLU A 556 -5.69 8.62 -42.32
C GLU A 556 -5.78 8.06 -43.74
N ARG A 557 -6.96 8.14 -44.36
CA ARG A 557 -7.17 7.72 -45.74
C ARG A 557 -6.05 8.24 -46.66
N VAL A 558 -5.31 7.30 -47.24
CA VAL A 558 -4.34 7.58 -48.30
C VAL A 558 -5.11 7.56 -49.63
N LEU A 559 -5.08 8.68 -50.36
CA LEU A 559 -5.68 8.76 -51.70
C LEU A 559 -5.14 7.62 -52.61
N GLY A 560 -6.04 6.76 -53.08
CA GLY A 560 -5.73 5.62 -53.95
C GLY A 560 -5.49 4.28 -53.25
N SER A 561 -5.65 4.20 -51.92
CA SER A 561 -5.61 2.94 -51.16
C SER A 561 -7.03 2.44 -50.86
N ASP A 562 -7.28 1.14 -51.13
CA ASP A 562 -8.52 0.46 -50.73
C ASP A 562 -8.60 0.23 -49.21
N THR A 563 -7.47 0.37 -48.50
CA THR A 563 -7.40 0.28 -47.05
C THR A 563 -7.68 1.64 -46.40
N ARG A 564 -8.61 1.65 -45.44
CA ARG A 564 -8.87 2.75 -44.52
C ARG A 564 -8.16 2.50 -43.18
N THR A 565 -7.45 3.51 -42.67
CA THR A 565 -6.86 3.49 -41.32
C THR A 565 -7.44 4.66 -40.52
N VAL A 566 -7.91 4.38 -39.31
CA VAL A 566 -8.36 5.42 -38.37
C VAL A 566 -7.52 5.32 -37.10
N ARG A 567 -6.75 6.36 -36.80
CA ARG A 567 -6.11 6.55 -35.49
C ARG A 567 -7.16 7.03 -34.50
N PHE A 568 -7.14 6.48 -33.29
CA PHE A 568 -8.04 6.92 -32.22
C PHE A 568 -7.30 7.21 -30.91
N GLU A 569 -7.88 8.13 -30.15
CA GLU A 569 -7.47 8.45 -28.78
C GLU A 569 -8.71 8.61 -27.91
N ALA A 570 -8.79 7.84 -26.82
CA ALA A 570 -9.71 8.13 -25.73
C ALA A 570 -8.93 8.84 -24.62
N ARG A 571 -9.33 10.05 -24.26
CA ARG A 571 -8.62 10.92 -23.31
C ARG A 571 -9.56 11.54 -22.30
N ASN A 572 -8.99 12.04 -21.20
CA ASN A 572 -9.75 12.81 -20.23
C ASN A 572 -10.25 14.11 -20.87
N ALA A 573 -11.55 14.39 -20.78
CA ALA A 573 -12.15 15.56 -21.43
C ALA A 573 -11.59 16.90 -20.90
N GLU A 574 -11.21 16.97 -19.63
CA GLU A 574 -10.70 18.19 -19.01
C GLU A 574 -9.17 18.31 -19.11
N SER A 575 -8.44 17.25 -18.75
CA SER A 575 -6.97 17.29 -18.64
C SER A 575 -6.24 16.95 -19.94
N GLY A 576 -6.94 16.39 -20.93
CA GLY A 576 -6.35 15.88 -22.17
C GLY A 576 -5.42 14.68 -22.01
N GLU A 577 -5.29 14.13 -20.79
CA GLU A 577 -4.43 12.96 -20.57
C GLU A 577 -5.01 11.71 -21.27
N PRO A 578 -4.21 10.95 -22.04
CA PRO A 578 -4.72 9.77 -22.73
C PRO A 578 -5.03 8.63 -21.75
N HIS A 579 -6.20 8.02 -21.94
CA HIS A 579 -6.62 6.77 -21.31
C HIS A 579 -6.28 5.57 -22.20
N MET A 580 -6.48 5.71 -23.50
CA MET A 580 -6.22 4.69 -24.51
C MET A 580 -5.86 5.34 -25.85
N THR A 581 -4.90 4.74 -26.56
CA THR A 581 -4.49 5.16 -27.90
C THR A 581 -4.43 3.95 -28.80
N GLY A 582 -4.70 4.11 -30.09
CA GLY A 582 -4.62 2.99 -31.01
C GLY A 582 -4.98 3.36 -32.44
N SER A 583 -5.18 2.32 -33.24
CA SER A 583 -5.65 2.42 -34.62
C SER A 583 -6.51 1.22 -34.99
N ILE A 584 -7.42 1.44 -35.93
CA ILE A 584 -8.17 0.40 -36.64
C ILE A 584 -7.88 0.53 -38.13
N ARG A 585 -7.75 -0.61 -38.80
CA ARG A 585 -7.46 -0.73 -40.22
C ARG A 585 -8.42 -1.75 -40.84
N GLY A 586 -8.89 -1.52 -42.05
CA GLY A 586 -9.67 -2.46 -42.84
C GLY A 586 -10.04 -1.89 -44.20
#